data_AF-A0ABC8KL39-F1
#
_entry.id   AF-A0ABC8KL39-F1
#
_cell.length_a   1.000
_cell.length_b   1.000
_cell.length_c   1.000
_cell.angle_alpha   90.00
_cell.angle_beta   90.00
_cell.angle_gamma   90.00
#
_symmetry.space_group_name_H-M   'P 1'
#
loop_
_entity.id
_entity.type
_entity.pdbx_description
1 polymer ?
#
loop_
_entity_poly.entity_id
_entity_poly.type
_entity_poly.pdbx_seq_one_letter_code
_entity_poly.pdbx_strand_id
1 'polypeptide(L)'
;MVIGVLGAVEPLLHALRASESERARGDAALALYHLSLIPSNRTRLVKAGAVGILLSMVRSGDSVSRILLVLCNVAACPDGKGAMLEGNAVGILVGKLREGGDEAARENCVAVLLTLCQGNLRFRGLASEVGAEEVLKEVEESGNARVKEKVGKILEAIRGGGESEFGGNVEAREWNRMMEASGLSRTQFQGGQNGGFACSSQF
;
A
#
# COMPACT_ATOMS: atom_id res chain seq x y z
N MET A 1 18.87 4.88 8.20
CA MET A 1 18.43 4.22 9.46
C MET A 1 17.84 2.84 9.14
N VAL A 2 18.49 1.77 9.61
CA VAL A 2 18.24 0.37 9.22
C VAL A 2 17.33 -0.31 10.24
N ILE A 3 16.01 -0.05 10.18
CA ILE A 3 15.03 -0.80 11.00
C ILE A 3 14.46 -2.00 10.21
N GLY A 4 14.79 -2.12 8.93
CA GLY A 4 14.31 -3.20 8.04
C GLY A 4 15.10 -4.52 8.05
N VAL A 5 16.14 -4.69 8.89
CA VAL A 5 17.09 -5.82 8.74
C VAL A 5 17.05 -6.89 9.85
N LEU A 6 16.35 -6.69 10.96
CA LEU A 6 16.38 -7.65 12.08
C LEU A 6 15.11 -8.52 12.21
N GLY A 7 14.60 -9.07 11.11
CA GLY A 7 13.53 -10.08 11.17
C GLY A 7 12.26 -9.64 11.90
N ALA A 8 11.97 -8.34 11.93
CA ALA A 8 10.79 -7.80 12.63
C ALA A 8 9.50 -8.00 11.84
N VAL A 9 9.58 -8.27 10.53
CA VAL A 9 8.40 -8.44 9.67
C VAL A 9 7.56 -9.63 10.14
N GLU A 10 8.17 -10.79 10.36
CA GLU A 10 7.48 -12.02 10.72
C GLU A 10 6.84 -11.95 12.12
N PRO A 11 7.52 -11.47 13.18
CA PRO A 11 6.90 -11.21 14.48
C PRO A 11 5.76 -10.19 14.42
N LEU A 12 5.91 -9.13 13.62
CA LEU A 12 4.84 -8.12 13.47
C LEU A 12 3.62 -8.70 12.74
N LEU A 13 3.82 -9.51 11.69
CA LEU A 13 2.73 -10.22 11.02
C LEU A 13 2.07 -11.25 11.96
N HIS A 14 2.86 -11.91 12.81
CA HIS A 14 2.32 -12.80 13.83
C HIS A 14 1.49 -12.04 14.86
N ALA A 15 1.99 -10.93 15.39
CA ALA A 15 1.25 -10.08 16.33
C ALA A 15 -0.04 -9.54 15.70
N LEU A 16 0.03 -9.16 14.42
CA LEU A 16 -1.12 -8.66 13.67
C LEU A 16 -2.25 -9.69 13.55
N ARG A 17 -1.92 -10.97 13.30
CA ARG A 17 -2.91 -12.04 13.08
C ARG A 17 -3.35 -12.76 14.36
N ALA A 18 -2.48 -12.85 15.37
CA ALA A 18 -2.66 -13.77 16.50
C ALA A 18 -2.90 -13.05 17.83
N SER A 19 -2.68 -11.74 17.91
CA SER A 19 -2.94 -11.00 19.16
C SER A 19 -4.43 -10.97 19.48
N GLU A 20 -4.81 -11.23 20.73
CA GLU A 20 -6.18 -11.00 21.22
C GLU A 20 -6.44 -9.52 21.55
N SER A 21 -5.38 -8.71 21.66
CA SER A 21 -5.46 -7.27 21.94
C SER A 21 -5.53 -6.45 20.66
N GLU A 22 -6.64 -5.71 20.49
CA GLU A 22 -6.81 -4.71 19.41
C GLU A 22 -5.69 -3.67 19.40
N ARG A 23 -5.23 -3.24 20.57
CA ARG A 23 -4.13 -2.27 20.69
C ARG A 23 -2.84 -2.85 20.08
N ALA A 24 -2.51 -4.08 20.43
CA ALA A 24 -1.31 -4.72 19.90
C ALA A 24 -1.40 -5.00 18.39
N ARG A 25 -2.59 -5.33 17.85
CA ARG A 25 -2.79 -5.40 16.39
C ARG A 25 -2.62 -4.04 15.74
N GLY A 26 -3.18 -2.99 16.33
CA GLY A 26 -3.06 -1.61 15.85
C GLY A 26 -1.61 -1.12 15.81
N ASP A 27 -0.84 -1.40 16.86
CA ASP A 27 0.58 -1.05 16.96
C ASP A 27 1.42 -1.86 15.95
N ALA A 28 1.11 -3.15 15.78
CA ALA A 28 1.76 -3.97 14.76
C ALA A 28 1.48 -3.45 13.34
N ALA A 29 0.23 -3.08 13.03
CA ALA A 29 -0.15 -2.48 11.75
C ALA A 29 0.60 -1.15 11.51
N LEU A 30 0.72 -0.32 12.54
CA LEU A 30 1.44 0.95 12.45
C LEU A 30 2.95 0.75 12.22
N ALA A 31 3.56 -0.20 12.91
CA ALA A 31 4.96 -0.55 12.70
C ALA A 31 5.20 -1.09 11.27
N LEU A 32 4.31 -1.97 10.77
CA LEU A 32 4.36 -2.46 9.40
C LEU A 32 4.17 -1.34 8.38
N TYR A 33 3.29 -0.37 8.66
CA TYR A 33 3.12 0.83 7.84
C TYR A 33 4.44 1.60 7.75
N HIS A 34 5.08 1.93 8.88
CA HIS A 34 6.35 2.64 8.88
C HIS A 34 7.47 1.86 8.18
N LEU A 35 7.52 0.53 8.35
CA LEU A 35 8.48 -0.30 7.62
C LEU A 35 8.24 -0.27 6.10
N SER A 36 6.98 -0.32 5.68
CA SER A 36 6.58 -0.34 4.26
C SER A 36 6.82 0.98 3.53
N LEU A 37 7.09 2.08 4.25
CA LEU A 37 7.54 3.33 3.65
C LEU A 37 8.83 3.09 2.84
N ILE A 38 9.75 2.28 3.34
CA ILE A 38 10.99 1.99 2.60
C ILE A 38 10.71 1.00 1.45
N PRO A 39 10.99 1.33 0.17
CA PRO A 39 10.65 0.46 -0.96
C PRO A 39 11.21 -0.96 -0.87
N SER A 40 12.44 -1.12 -0.38
CA SER A 40 13.08 -2.44 -0.21
C SER A 40 12.39 -3.32 0.84
N ASN A 41 11.70 -2.72 1.81
CA ASN A 41 10.92 -3.46 2.81
C ASN A 41 9.57 -3.94 2.26
N ARG A 42 9.00 -3.27 1.26
CA ARG A 42 7.73 -3.68 0.64
C ARG A 42 7.85 -5.07 0.01
N THR A 43 8.91 -5.30 -0.76
CA THR A 43 9.20 -6.62 -1.32
C THR A 43 9.41 -7.67 -0.23
N ARG A 44 10.03 -7.33 0.90
CA ARG A 44 10.20 -8.25 2.04
C ARG A 44 8.84 -8.61 2.67
N LEU A 45 7.97 -7.62 2.87
CA LEU A 45 6.61 -7.85 3.36
C LEU A 45 5.83 -8.79 2.43
N VAL A 46 5.91 -8.56 1.12
CA VAL A 46 5.26 -9.43 0.13
C VAL A 46 5.78 -10.86 0.22
N LYS A 47 7.11 -11.03 0.26
CA LYS A 47 7.76 -12.36 0.38
C LYS A 47 7.42 -13.08 1.70
N ALA A 48 7.17 -12.33 2.78
CA ALA A 48 6.71 -12.86 4.06
C ALA A 48 5.20 -13.21 4.08
N GLY A 49 4.49 -13.08 2.95
CA GLY A 49 3.07 -13.42 2.85
C GLY A 49 2.12 -12.36 3.43
N ALA A 50 2.59 -11.12 3.64
CA ALA A 50 1.80 -10.07 4.28
C ALA A 50 0.50 -9.77 3.53
N VAL A 51 0.51 -9.77 2.20
CA VAL A 51 -0.65 -9.36 1.38
C VAL A 51 -1.89 -10.21 1.68
N GLY A 52 -1.74 -11.54 1.75
CA GLY A 52 -2.87 -12.42 2.07
C GLY A 52 -3.45 -12.17 3.45
N ILE A 53 -2.58 -11.96 4.46
CA ILE A 53 -2.99 -11.63 5.82
C ILE A 53 -3.76 -10.29 5.83
N LEU A 54 -3.19 -9.24 5.24
CA LEU A 54 -3.81 -7.92 5.20
C LEU A 54 -5.17 -7.94 4.49
N LEU A 55 -5.30 -8.64 3.35
CA LEU A 55 -6.56 -8.76 2.63
C LEU A 55 -7.63 -9.53 3.43
N SER A 56 -7.24 -10.56 4.18
CA SER A 56 -8.16 -11.29 5.07
C SER A 56 -8.72 -10.39 6.19
N MET A 57 -7.89 -9.48 6.73
CA MET A 57 -8.30 -8.55 7.77
C MET A 57 -9.20 -7.43 7.24
N VAL A 58 -8.97 -6.96 6.01
CA VAL A 58 -9.92 -6.03 5.34
C VAL A 58 -11.31 -6.68 5.25
N ARG A 59 -11.37 -7.98 4.93
CA ARG A 59 -12.62 -8.74 4.86
C ARG A 59 -13.27 -8.96 6.24
N SER A 60 -12.50 -9.21 7.29
CA SER A 60 -13.05 -9.40 8.64
C SER A 60 -13.55 -8.10 9.28
N GLY A 61 -13.03 -6.95 8.84
CA GLY A 61 -13.40 -5.64 9.40
C GLY A 61 -12.49 -5.17 10.54
N ASP A 62 -11.42 -5.90 10.85
CA ASP A 62 -10.54 -5.59 11.98
C ASP A 62 -9.49 -4.54 11.61
N SER A 63 -9.51 -3.39 12.29
CA SER A 63 -8.51 -2.32 12.12
C SER A 63 -8.29 -1.87 10.66
N VAL A 64 -9.34 -1.95 9.83
CA VAL A 64 -9.28 -1.83 8.35
C VAL A 64 -8.51 -0.61 7.86
N SER A 65 -8.73 0.57 8.47
CA SER A 65 -8.07 1.81 8.02
C SER A 65 -6.53 1.70 8.06
N ARG A 66 -5.94 1.15 9.12
CA ARG A 66 -4.47 0.98 9.23
C ARG A 66 -3.97 -0.11 8.29
N ILE A 67 -4.71 -1.21 8.14
CA ILE A 67 -4.38 -2.30 7.22
C ILE A 67 -4.30 -1.77 5.78
N LEU A 68 -5.25 -0.93 5.38
CA LEU A 68 -5.28 -0.31 4.06
C LEU A 68 -4.09 0.63 3.81
N LEU A 69 -3.56 1.31 4.83
CA LEU A 69 -2.33 2.11 4.67
C LEU A 69 -1.11 1.25 4.32
N VAL A 70 -0.99 0.06 4.93
CA VAL A 70 0.08 -0.89 4.59
C VAL A 70 -0.12 -1.40 3.15
N LEU A 71 -1.36 -1.75 2.79
CA LEU A 71 -1.69 -2.18 1.43
C LEU A 71 -1.39 -1.09 0.39
N CYS A 72 -1.68 0.19 0.65
CA CYS A 72 -1.32 1.31 -0.24
C CYS A 72 0.17 1.30 -0.57
N ASN A 73 1.02 1.19 0.46
CA ASN A 73 2.47 1.18 0.25
C ASN A 73 2.94 -0.07 -0.52
N VAL A 74 2.37 -1.24 -0.22
CA VAL A 74 2.70 -2.49 -0.92
C VAL A 74 2.21 -2.46 -2.38
N ALA A 75 1.05 -1.87 -2.65
CA ALA A 75 0.51 -1.71 -4.01
C ALA A 75 1.42 -0.82 -4.90
N ALA A 76 2.25 0.02 -4.29
CA ALA A 76 3.21 0.86 -5.01
C ALA A 76 4.50 0.11 -5.44
N CYS A 77 4.60 -1.22 -5.27
CA CYS A 77 5.67 -2.01 -5.86
C CYS A 77 5.14 -3.15 -6.75
N PRO A 78 5.89 -3.59 -7.80
CA PRO A 78 5.44 -4.63 -8.72
C PRO A 78 5.11 -5.97 -8.03
N ASP A 79 5.96 -6.41 -7.10
CA ASP A 79 5.73 -7.66 -6.34
C ASP A 79 4.42 -7.60 -5.55
N GLY A 80 4.13 -6.44 -4.95
CA GLY A 80 2.89 -6.21 -4.20
C GLY A 80 1.67 -6.20 -5.10
N LYS A 81 1.75 -5.56 -6.27
CA LYS A 81 0.69 -5.65 -7.31
C LYS A 81 0.46 -7.11 -7.72
N GLY A 82 1.52 -7.89 -7.98
CA GLY A 82 1.40 -9.31 -8.30
C GLY A 82 0.63 -10.10 -7.23
N ALA A 83 1.07 -10.00 -5.97
CA ALA A 83 0.42 -10.68 -4.86
C ALA A 83 -1.03 -10.20 -4.62
N MET A 84 -1.34 -8.93 -4.86
CA MET A 84 -2.69 -8.40 -4.75
C MET A 84 -3.62 -8.88 -5.88
N LEU A 85 -3.07 -9.12 -7.07
CA LEU A 85 -3.81 -9.72 -8.16
C LEU A 85 -4.21 -11.16 -7.81
N GLU A 86 -3.25 -11.95 -7.33
CA GLU A 86 -3.48 -13.34 -6.87
C GLU A 86 -4.47 -13.41 -5.70
N GLY A 87 -4.42 -12.44 -4.79
CA GLY A 87 -5.32 -12.35 -3.64
C GLY A 87 -6.71 -11.78 -3.90
N ASN A 88 -7.08 -11.50 -5.17
CA ASN A 88 -8.33 -10.82 -5.54
C ASN A 88 -8.57 -9.51 -4.77
N ALA A 89 -7.55 -8.66 -4.67
CA ALA A 89 -7.62 -7.41 -3.92
C ALA A 89 -8.74 -6.49 -4.43
N VAL A 90 -8.93 -6.39 -5.74
CA VAL A 90 -9.98 -5.52 -6.33
C VAL A 90 -11.38 -5.91 -5.84
N GLY A 91 -11.73 -7.19 -5.91
CA GLY A 91 -13.03 -7.66 -5.43
C GLY A 91 -13.23 -7.41 -3.94
N ILE A 92 -12.19 -7.62 -3.12
CA ILE A 92 -12.23 -7.38 -1.67
C ILE A 92 -12.42 -5.89 -1.37
N LEU A 93 -11.67 -5.01 -2.03
CA LEU A 93 -11.75 -3.56 -1.82
C LEU A 93 -13.11 -3.01 -2.25
N VAL A 94 -13.62 -3.42 -3.41
CA VAL A 94 -14.95 -3.00 -3.90
C VAL A 94 -16.05 -3.53 -2.99
N GLY A 95 -15.96 -4.79 -2.56
CA GLY A 95 -16.88 -5.35 -1.56
C GLY A 95 -16.87 -4.53 -0.27
N LYS A 96 -15.68 -4.13 0.20
CA LYS A 96 -15.56 -3.30 1.39
C LYS A 96 -16.17 -1.91 1.23
N LEU A 97 -16.06 -1.30 0.05
CA LEU A 97 -16.72 -0.03 -0.23
C LEU A 97 -18.25 -0.15 -0.22
N ARG A 98 -18.81 -1.29 -0.67
CA ARG A 98 -20.26 -1.56 -0.61
C ARG A 98 -20.78 -1.73 0.82
N GLU A 99 -19.99 -2.38 1.69
CA GLU A 99 -20.33 -2.50 3.13
C GLU A 99 -20.35 -1.13 3.84
N GLY A 100 -19.59 -0.17 3.30
CA GLY A 100 -19.37 1.11 3.94
C GLY A 100 -18.41 1.00 5.13
N GLY A 101 -18.46 2.00 6.01
CA GLY A 101 -17.59 2.11 7.18
C GLY A 101 -17.07 3.52 7.39
N ASP A 102 -16.05 3.61 8.23
CA ASP A 102 -15.40 4.87 8.59
C ASP A 102 -14.82 5.60 7.37
N GLU A 103 -14.83 6.93 7.43
CA GLU A 103 -14.38 7.79 6.34
C GLU A 103 -12.91 7.54 5.98
N ALA A 104 -12.06 7.32 6.99
CA ALA A 104 -10.64 7.04 6.76
C ALA A 104 -10.44 5.68 6.07
N ALA A 105 -11.21 4.66 6.45
CA ALA A 105 -11.15 3.35 5.80
C ALA A 105 -11.62 3.45 4.33
N ARG A 106 -12.67 4.24 4.07
CA ARG A 106 -13.17 4.47 2.71
C ARG A 106 -12.14 5.19 1.85
N GLU A 107 -11.56 6.28 2.34
CA GLU A 107 -10.53 7.03 1.60
C GLU A 107 -9.31 6.16 1.30
N ASN A 108 -8.83 5.40 2.29
CA ASN A 108 -7.70 4.49 2.10
C ASN A 108 -8.03 3.36 1.12
N CYS A 109 -9.26 2.84 1.13
CA CYS A 109 -9.68 1.79 0.21
C CYS A 109 -9.68 2.28 -1.24
N VAL A 110 -10.24 3.48 -1.48
CA VAL A 110 -10.20 4.13 -2.79
C VAL A 110 -8.75 4.43 -3.21
N ALA A 111 -7.89 4.82 -2.28
CA ALA A 111 -6.47 5.04 -2.57
C ALA A 111 -5.75 3.76 -3.03
N VAL A 112 -5.95 2.62 -2.36
CA VAL A 112 -5.39 1.33 -2.81
C VAL A 112 -5.90 1.00 -4.21
N LEU A 113 -7.21 1.13 -4.44
CA LEU A 113 -7.81 0.82 -5.74
C LEU A 113 -7.26 1.71 -6.86
N LEU A 114 -7.05 3.00 -6.60
CA LEU A 114 -6.41 3.93 -7.54
C LEU A 114 -4.99 3.47 -7.87
N THR A 115 -4.15 3.17 -6.87
CA THR A 115 -2.78 2.70 -7.10
C THR A 115 -2.73 1.41 -7.91
N LEU A 116 -3.70 0.50 -7.73
CA LEU A 116 -3.82 -0.72 -8.52
C LEU A 116 -4.21 -0.43 -9.97
N CYS A 117 -5.23 0.39 -10.20
CA CYS A 117 -5.72 0.73 -11.55
C CYS A 117 -4.75 1.63 -12.33
N GLN A 118 -3.90 2.40 -11.65
CA GLN A 118 -2.87 3.23 -12.26
C GLN A 118 -1.84 2.38 -13.02
N GLY A 119 -1.74 2.63 -14.32
CA GLY A 119 -0.81 1.95 -15.23
C GLY A 119 -1.03 0.45 -15.43
N ASN A 120 -2.14 -0.14 -14.97
CA ASN A 120 -2.35 -1.58 -15.08
C ASN A 120 -3.77 -1.92 -15.56
N LEU A 121 -3.86 -2.35 -16.82
CA LEU A 121 -5.12 -2.71 -17.48
C LEU A 121 -5.81 -3.92 -16.87
N ARG A 122 -5.07 -4.85 -16.25
CA ARG A 122 -5.69 -6.04 -15.62
C ARG A 122 -6.54 -5.64 -14.42
N PHE A 123 -6.03 -4.74 -13.57
CA PHE A 123 -6.81 -4.24 -12.43
C PHE A 123 -8.02 -3.43 -12.87
N ARG A 124 -7.92 -2.66 -13.96
CA ARG A 124 -9.06 -1.94 -14.54
C ARG A 124 -10.13 -2.89 -15.07
N GLY A 125 -9.72 -3.94 -15.79
CA GLY A 125 -10.62 -4.98 -16.28
C GLY A 125 -11.36 -5.66 -15.12
N LEU A 126 -10.63 -6.11 -14.10
CA LEU A 126 -11.22 -6.68 -12.89
C LEU A 126 -12.17 -5.70 -12.19
N ALA A 127 -11.81 -4.42 -12.09
CA ALA A 127 -12.67 -3.40 -11.49
C ALA A 127 -13.97 -3.22 -12.28
N SER A 128 -13.92 -3.24 -13.61
CA SER A 128 -15.10 -3.21 -14.46
C SER A 128 -15.97 -4.47 -14.28
N GLU A 129 -15.36 -5.65 -14.27
CA GLU A 129 -16.04 -6.94 -14.10
C GLU A 129 -16.80 -7.05 -12.77
N VAL A 130 -16.26 -6.51 -11.67
CA VAL A 130 -16.93 -6.53 -10.36
C VAL A 130 -17.93 -5.38 -10.15
N GLY A 131 -18.20 -4.59 -11.19
CA GLY A 131 -19.11 -3.45 -11.13
C GLY A 131 -18.61 -2.33 -10.21
N ALA A 132 -17.29 -2.09 -10.17
CA ALA A 132 -16.71 -1.04 -9.34
C ALA A 132 -17.24 0.35 -9.71
N GLU A 133 -17.63 0.58 -10.97
CA GLU A 133 -18.12 1.88 -11.43
C GLU A 133 -19.38 2.37 -10.69
N GLU A 134 -20.32 1.48 -10.38
CA GLU A 134 -21.53 1.82 -9.63
C GLU A 134 -21.19 2.19 -8.19
N VAL A 135 -20.38 1.36 -7.53
CA VAL A 135 -19.93 1.57 -6.15
C VAL A 135 -19.15 2.87 -6.01
N LEU A 136 -18.28 3.15 -6.97
CA LEU A 136 -17.45 4.34 -6.95
C LEU A 136 -18.29 5.61 -7.12
N LYS A 137 -19.34 5.60 -7.94
CA LYS A 137 -20.27 6.73 -8.05
C LYS A 137 -21.01 7.00 -6.73
N GLU A 138 -21.50 5.96 -6.06
CA GLU A 138 -22.13 6.09 -4.74
C GLU A 138 -21.16 6.65 -3.68
N VAL A 139 -19.90 6.20 -3.73
CA VAL A 139 -18.82 6.69 -2.86
C VAL A 139 -18.43 8.15 -3.19
N GLU A 140 -18.51 8.55 -4.45
CA GLU A 140 -18.26 9.93 -4.90
C GLU A 140 -19.35 10.90 -4.41
N GLU A 141 -20.61 10.50 -4.47
CA GLU A 141 -21.73 11.32 -3.99
C GLU A 141 -21.67 11.57 -2.48
N SER A 142 -21.29 10.53 -1.72
CA SER A 142 -21.19 10.57 -0.26
C SER A 142 -19.81 10.97 0.28
N GLY A 143 -18.81 11.15 -0.59
CA GLY A 143 -17.41 11.33 -0.22
C GLY A 143 -16.96 12.78 -0.03
N ASN A 144 -15.82 12.95 0.64
CA ASN A 144 -15.12 14.23 0.75
C ASN A 144 -14.38 14.59 -0.56
N ALA A 145 -13.83 15.82 -0.65
CA ALA A 145 -13.15 16.30 -1.86
C ALA A 145 -12.01 15.37 -2.33
N ARG A 146 -11.25 14.76 -1.40
CA ARG A 146 -10.13 13.86 -1.71
C ARG A 146 -10.63 12.53 -2.27
N VAL A 147 -11.73 12.00 -1.76
CA VAL A 147 -12.36 10.78 -2.27
C VAL A 147 -12.89 11.03 -3.67
N LYS A 148 -13.61 12.14 -3.90
CA LYS A 148 -14.14 12.51 -5.22
C LYS A 148 -13.04 12.61 -6.27
N GLU A 149 -11.93 13.29 -5.96
CA GLU A 149 -10.79 13.40 -6.86
C GLU A 149 -10.20 12.03 -7.23
N LYS A 150 -9.98 11.15 -6.25
CA LYS A 150 -9.44 9.81 -6.49
C LYS A 150 -10.41 8.93 -7.28
N VAL A 151 -11.70 8.99 -6.97
CA VAL A 151 -12.75 8.25 -7.70
C VAL A 151 -12.81 8.69 -9.16
N GLY A 152 -12.81 10.00 -9.42
CA GLY A 152 -12.82 10.53 -10.79
C GLY A 152 -11.66 9.97 -11.61
N LYS A 153 -10.44 9.95 -11.03
CA LYS A 153 -9.25 9.35 -11.67
C LYS A 153 -9.42 7.85 -11.94
N ILE A 154 -10.05 7.09 -11.04
CA ILE A 154 -10.30 5.66 -11.26
C ILE A 154 -11.31 5.47 -12.39
N LEU A 155 -12.42 6.21 -12.39
CA LEU A 155 -13.47 6.10 -13.39
C LEU A 155 -12.94 6.48 -14.78
N GLU A 156 -12.12 7.53 -14.89
CA GLU A 156 -11.42 7.85 -16.13
C GLU A 156 -10.45 6.76 -16.55
N ALA A 157 -9.69 6.19 -15.61
CA ALA A 157 -8.78 5.09 -15.91
C ALA A 157 -9.50 3.83 -16.41
N ILE A 158 -10.69 3.51 -15.89
CA ILE A 158 -11.50 2.36 -16.30
C ILE A 158 -12.14 2.61 -17.68
N ARG A 159 -12.67 3.82 -17.93
CA ARG A 159 -13.32 4.20 -19.20
C ARG A 159 -12.33 4.42 -20.34
N GLY A 160 -11.13 4.94 -20.02
CA GLY A 160 -10.04 5.19 -20.95
C GLY A 160 -9.23 3.92 -21.23
N GLY A 161 -9.67 3.13 -22.22
CA GLY A 161 -8.84 2.11 -22.83
C GLY A 161 -7.75 2.74 -23.69
N GLY A 162 -6.57 3.01 -23.09
CA GLY A 162 -5.39 3.50 -23.82
C GLY A 162 -4.72 4.68 -23.15
N GLU A 163 -3.45 4.48 -22.81
CA GLU A 163 -2.40 5.46 -22.52
C GLU A 163 -2.82 6.94 -22.55
N SER A 164 -2.98 7.53 -21.37
CA SER A 164 -2.47 8.88 -21.15
C SER A 164 -1.23 8.74 -20.27
N GLU A 165 -0.15 9.37 -20.70
CA GLU A 165 1.13 9.50 -20.01
C GLU A 165 0.95 10.23 -18.66
N PHE A 166 0.31 9.58 -17.69
CA PHE A 166 0.17 10.12 -16.34
C PHE A 166 1.26 9.54 -15.44
N GLY A 167 2.45 10.11 -15.61
CA GLY A 167 3.26 10.46 -14.46
C GLY A 167 3.87 9.32 -13.66
N GLY A 168 4.70 8.48 -14.28
CA GLY A 168 5.70 7.68 -13.55
C GLY A 168 6.62 8.55 -12.65
N ASN A 169 6.63 9.86 -12.88
CA ASN A 169 7.34 10.85 -12.08
C ASN A 169 6.45 11.58 -11.04
N VAL A 170 5.11 11.50 -11.11
CA VAL A 170 4.22 12.18 -10.16
C VAL A 170 4.11 11.38 -8.87
N GLU A 171 3.90 10.06 -8.95
CA GLU A 171 3.94 9.17 -7.78
C GLU A 171 5.30 9.28 -7.08
N ALA A 172 6.42 9.21 -7.82
CA ALA A 172 7.75 9.38 -7.23
C ALA A 172 7.96 10.75 -6.56
N ARG A 173 7.36 11.82 -7.11
CA ARG A 173 7.43 13.17 -6.55
C ARG A 173 6.48 13.39 -5.38
N GLU A 174 5.35 12.71 -5.35
CA GLU A 174 4.40 12.70 -4.24
C GLU A 174 4.94 11.85 -3.09
N TRP A 175 5.54 10.70 -3.40
CA TRP A 175 6.32 9.90 -2.47
C TRP A 175 7.51 10.67 -1.90
N ASN A 176 8.28 11.38 -2.74
CA ASN A 176 9.35 12.26 -2.27
C ASN A 176 8.80 13.38 -1.37
N ARG A 177 7.70 14.04 -1.75
CA ARG A 177 7.05 15.06 -0.90
C ARG A 177 6.56 14.50 0.43
N MET A 178 5.98 13.30 0.45
CA MET A 178 5.56 12.63 1.68
C MET A 178 6.77 12.28 2.56
N MET A 179 7.87 11.79 1.96
CA MET A 179 9.10 11.50 2.69
C MET A 179 9.75 12.76 3.28
N GLU A 180 9.75 13.85 2.51
CA GLU A 180 10.21 15.17 2.98
C GLU A 180 9.34 15.72 4.11
N ALA A 181 8.00 15.60 4.02
CA ALA A 181 7.09 16.00 5.09
C ALA A 181 7.24 15.16 6.37
N SER A 182 7.69 13.90 6.23
CA SER A 182 8.01 13.01 7.36
C SER A 182 9.42 13.20 7.94
N GLY A 183 10.21 14.13 7.40
CA GLY A 183 11.57 14.42 7.85
C GLY A 183 12.64 13.40 7.44
N LEU A 184 12.32 12.46 6.54
CA LEU A 184 13.22 11.40 6.09
C LEU A 184 13.83 11.77 4.73
N SER A 185 14.97 12.43 4.72
CA SER A 185 15.67 12.86 3.49
C SER A 185 16.56 11.77 2.88
N ARG A 186 16.59 11.70 1.54
CA ARG A 186 17.41 10.76 0.73
C ARG A 186 18.91 10.87 0.98
N THR A 187 19.40 12.00 1.49
CA THR A 187 20.84 12.24 1.73
C THR A 187 21.40 11.43 2.91
N GLN A 188 20.57 10.84 3.77
CA GLN A 188 21.02 9.98 4.87
C GLN A 188 21.34 8.53 4.44
N PHE A 189 21.18 8.18 3.15
CA PHE A 189 21.38 6.82 2.64
C PHE A 189 22.51 6.67 1.62
N GLN A 190 23.24 7.74 1.26
CA GLN A 190 24.52 7.65 0.54
C GLN A 190 25.69 7.88 1.49
N GLY A 191 26.00 6.88 2.30
CA GLY A 191 27.12 6.89 3.23
C GLY A 191 27.54 5.47 3.57
N GLY A 192 27.90 4.69 2.54
CA GLY A 192 28.21 3.28 2.74
C GLY A 192 28.65 2.58 1.47
N GLN A 193 29.55 3.20 0.72
CA GLN A 193 30.35 2.50 -0.29
C GLN A 193 31.60 3.34 -0.58
N ASN A 194 32.65 3.09 0.21
CA ASN A 194 33.99 3.01 -0.37
C ASN A 194 34.80 2.09 0.53
N GLY A 195 35.06 0.89 0.01
CA GLY A 195 35.97 -0.06 0.60
C GLY A 195 37.40 0.46 0.48
N GLY A 196 38.19 0.16 1.51
CA GLY A 196 39.64 0.23 1.49
C GLY A 196 40.16 -0.94 2.30
N PHE A 197 40.40 -2.06 1.63
CA PHE A 197 41.23 -3.13 2.15
C PHE A 197 42.61 -2.57 2.51
N ALA A 198 43.07 -2.81 3.73
CA ALA A 198 44.49 -2.88 4.04
C ALA A 198 44.68 -3.86 5.20
N CYS A 199 45.10 -5.06 4.83
CA CYS A 199 45.80 -5.99 5.71
C CYS A 199 47.16 -5.36 6.07
N SER A 200 47.55 -5.35 7.34
CA SER A 200 48.94 -5.54 7.72
C SER A 200 49.08 -5.81 9.22
N SER A 201 49.69 -6.96 9.47
CA SER A 201 50.30 -7.45 10.68
C SER A 201 51.44 -6.56 11.20
N GLN A 202 51.64 -6.52 12.52
CA GLN A 202 52.87 -6.87 13.25
C GLN A 202 53.11 -6.01 14.51
N PHE A 203 53.51 -6.74 15.57
CA PHE A 203 54.04 -6.38 16.89
C PHE A 203 53.07 -5.87 17.95
#